data_AF-A0A6B3MEC6-F1
#
_entry.id   AF-A0A6B3MEC6-F1
#
_cell.length_a   1.000
_cell.length_b   1.000
_cell.length_c   1.000
_cell.angle_alpha   90.00
_cell.angle_beta   90.00
_cell.angle_gamma   90.00
#
_symmetry.space_group_name_H-M   'P 1'
#
loop_
_entity.id
_entity.type
_entity.pdbx_description
1 polymer ?
#
loop_
_entity_poly.entity_id
_entity_poly.type
_entity_poly.pdbx_seq_one_letter_code
_entity_poly.pdbx_strand_id
1 'polypeptide(L)'
;MSGQNDWKQICDKVQHRLQEATPRTVNKAQLLRTKIFKCLTKAHDEGILNTKLHEMHKLLKIKESKEQGKGVLEIIGGERNFKRSRDIPHFERYDKCWFDFAILVEQNPKSAEIIGFNFEIRFPEESSMQFLRFDLNLPGHNNQDRGMRFHLHPGSDDLMIHAPPMSPLEILHLFLYGLPLTRKPRAS
;
A
#
# COMPACT_ATOMS: atom_id res chain seq x y z
N MET A 1 32.20 5.63 -6.91
CA MET A 1 32.22 4.98 -5.59
C MET A 1 31.63 5.99 -4.60
N SER A 2 30.41 5.79 -4.12
CA SER A 2 29.82 6.65 -3.08
C SER A 2 30.57 6.41 -1.77
N GLY A 3 30.98 7.50 -1.11
CA GLY A 3 31.88 7.45 0.04
C GLY A 3 31.19 6.87 1.28
N GLN A 4 31.97 6.34 2.24
CA GLN A 4 31.49 5.87 3.54
C GLN A 4 30.54 6.84 4.27
N ASN A 5 30.66 8.15 4.02
CA ASN A 5 29.77 9.18 4.55
C ASN A 5 28.32 9.08 4.03
N ASP A 6 28.11 8.60 2.80
CA ASP A 6 26.77 8.49 2.23
C ASP A 6 25.99 7.37 2.90
N TRP A 7 26.65 6.23 3.18
CA TRP A 7 26.04 5.09 3.87
C TRP A 7 25.65 5.42 5.31
N LYS A 8 26.49 6.17 6.04
CA LYS A 8 26.15 6.60 7.40
C LYS A 8 24.89 7.45 7.43
N GLN A 9 24.77 8.43 6.52
CA GLN A 9 23.56 9.25 6.42
C GLN A 9 22.31 8.45 6.05
N ILE A 10 22.44 7.44 5.18
CA ILE A 10 21.34 6.54 4.84
C ILE A 10 20.92 5.73 6.07
N CYS A 11 21.88 5.14 6.79
CA CYS A 11 21.62 4.38 8.01
C CYS A 11 20.94 5.24 9.09
N ASP A 12 21.45 6.45 9.34
CA ASP A 12 20.88 7.37 10.33
C ASP A 12 19.42 7.73 9.98
N LYS A 13 19.12 8.00 8.70
CA LYS A 13 17.75 8.27 8.23
C LYS A 13 16.82 7.05 8.39
N VAL A 14 17.31 5.85 8.11
CA VAL A 14 16.55 4.60 8.29
C VAL A 14 16.29 4.37 9.77
N GLN A 15 17.31 4.51 10.62
CA GLN A 15 17.19 4.30 12.06
C GLN A 15 16.24 5.30 12.70
N HIS A 16 16.33 6.58 12.34
CA HIS A 16 15.40 7.61 12.78
C HIS A 16 13.95 7.27 12.39
N ARG A 17 13.72 6.80 11.16
CA ARG A 17 12.39 6.35 10.69
C ARG A 17 11.89 5.07 11.34
N LEU A 18 12.78 4.19 11.80
CA LEU A 18 12.39 3.02 12.58
C LEU A 18 12.02 3.38 14.02
N GLN A 19 12.59 4.47 14.55
CA GLN A 19 12.30 5.00 15.89
C GLN A 19 11.08 5.92 15.91
N GLU A 20 10.89 6.73 14.86
CA GLU A 20 9.73 7.60 14.71
C GLU A 20 8.64 6.92 13.89
N ALA A 21 7.47 6.70 14.50
CA ALA A 21 6.33 6.18 13.78
C ALA A 21 5.95 7.09 12.61
N THR A 22 5.72 6.51 11.43
CA THR A 22 5.24 7.28 10.27
C THR A 22 3.98 8.07 10.66
N PRO A 23 3.91 9.38 10.38
CA PRO A 23 2.74 10.18 10.69
C PRO A 23 1.48 9.58 10.06
N ARG A 24 0.49 9.28 10.91
CA ARG A 24 -0.80 8.72 10.49
C ARG A 24 -1.85 9.79 10.22
N THR A 25 -1.60 11.01 10.67
CA THR A 25 -2.48 12.16 10.45
C THR A 25 -2.51 12.52 8.99
N VAL A 26 -3.71 12.63 8.43
CA VAL A 26 -3.98 13.11 7.09
C VAL A 26 -4.97 14.26 7.16
N ASN A 27 -5.00 15.13 6.14
CA ASN A 27 -5.92 16.28 6.18
C ASN A 27 -7.38 15.82 6.11
N LYS A 28 -7.70 14.99 5.11
CA LYS A 28 -9.03 14.39 4.86
C LYS A 28 -8.87 13.10 4.03
N ALA A 29 -9.75 12.13 4.23
CA ALA A 29 -9.77 10.90 3.45
C ALA A 29 -9.94 11.15 1.95
N GLN A 30 -10.80 12.11 1.57
CA GLN A 30 -10.99 12.50 0.17
C GLN A 30 -9.69 13.04 -0.48
N LEU A 31 -8.91 13.83 0.27
CA LEU A 31 -7.65 14.35 -0.25
C LEU A 31 -6.61 13.23 -0.41
N LEU A 32 -6.56 12.28 0.52
CA LEU A 32 -5.72 11.09 0.41
C LEU A 32 -6.10 10.28 -0.85
N ARG A 33 -7.39 10.04 -1.07
CA ARG A 33 -7.91 9.38 -2.28
C ARG A 33 -7.51 10.12 -3.56
N THR A 34 -7.57 11.45 -3.58
CA THR A 34 -7.11 12.26 -4.73
C THR A 34 -5.61 12.11 -4.98
N LYS A 35 -4.78 12.09 -3.92
CA LYS A 35 -3.32 11.86 -4.06
C LYS A 35 -3.02 10.47 -4.61
N ILE A 36 -3.71 9.45 -4.11
CA ILE A 36 -3.62 8.06 -4.61
C ILE A 36 -4.00 8.01 -6.10
N PHE A 37 -5.12 8.62 -6.48
CA PHE A 37 -5.56 8.66 -7.87
C PHE A 37 -4.51 9.29 -8.78
N LYS A 38 -3.92 10.43 -8.36
CA LYS A 38 -2.83 11.09 -9.09
C LYS A 38 -1.61 10.18 -9.28
N CYS A 39 -1.23 9.40 -8.27
CA CYS A 39 -0.14 8.42 -8.37
C CYS A 39 -0.44 7.32 -9.39
N LEU A 40 -1.67 6.78 -9.37
CA LEU A 40 -2.11 5.74 -10.31
C LEU A 40 -2.18 6.26 -11.75
N THR A 41 -2.74 7.46 -11.97
CA THR A 41 -2.77 8.12 -13.28
C THR A 41 -1.36 8.33 -13.83
N LYS A 42 -0.43 8.85 -13.01
CA LYS A 42 0.96 9.02 -13.43
C LYS A 42 1.60 7.68 -13.85
N ALA A 43 1.39 6.61 -13.08
CA ALA A 43 1.91 5.29 -13.43
C ALA A 43 1.29 4.72 -14.72
N HIS A 44 0.02 5.01 -14.99
CA HIS A 44 -0.62 4.68 -16.25
C HIS A 44 0.01 5.44 -17.42
N ASP A 45 0.19 6.76 -17.29
CA ASP A 45 0.79 7.62 -18.32
C ASP A 45 2.23 7.19 -18.64
N GLU A 46 2.98 6.71 -17.65
CA GLU A 46 4.33 6.17 -17.79
C GLU A 46 4.37 4.70 -18.30
N GLY A 47 3.21 4.09 -18.55
CA GLY A 47 3.11 2.71 -19.03
C GLY A 47 3.49 1.64 -18.01
N ILE A 48 3.54 1.99 -16.73
CA ILE A 48 3.75 1.07 -15.62
C ILE A 48 2.47 0.28 -15.31
N LEU A 49 1.32 0.94 -15.38
CA LEU A 49 0.00 0.39 -15.06
C LEU A 49 -0.80 0.10 -16.34
N ASN A 50 -1.26 -1.13 -16.52
CA ASN A 50 -2.09 -1.53 -17.66
C ASN A 50 -3.57 -1.14 -17.48
N THR A 51 -4.02 -0.98 -16.23
CA THR A 51 -5.41 -0.59 -15.93
C THR A 51 -5.77 0.73 -16.60
N LYS A 52 -6.89 0.76 -17.33
CA LYS A 52 -7.30 1.96 -18.08
C LYS A 52 -7.79 3.05 -17.15
N LEU A 53 -7.64 4.32 -17.56
CA LEU A 53 -8.06 5.47 -16.74
C LEU A 53 -9.50 5.38 -16.22
N HIS A 54 -10.45 5.01 -17.08
CA HIS A 54 -11.86 4.87 -16.69
C HIS A 54 -12.12 3.69 -15.74
N GLU A 55 -11.30 2.63 -15.79
CA GLU A 55 -11.35 1.51 -14.85
C GLU A 55 -10.78 1.92 -13.50
N MET A 56 -9.71 2.73 -13.47
CA MET A 56 -9.16 3.24 -12.22
C MET A 56 -10.18 4.04 -11.40
N HIS A 57 -11.06 4.80 -12.05
CA HIS A 57 -12.17 5.48 -11.37
C HIS A 57 -13.15 4.49 -10.72
N LYS A 58 -13.40 3.34 -11.36
CA LYS A 58 -14.27 2.29 -10.84
C LYS A 58 -13.59 1.52 -9.71
N LEU A 59 -12.29 1.27 -9.81
CA LEU A 59 -11.54 0.49 -8.82
C LEU A 59 -11.19 1.31 -7.57
N LEU A 60 -10.95 2.62 -7.69
CA LEU A 60 -10.61 3.49 -6.57
C LEU A 60 -11.85 4.15 -5.96
N LYS A 61 -12.40 3.52 -4.92
CA LYS A 61 -13.62 3.94 -4.24
C LYS A 61 -13.31 4.50 -2.84
N ILE A 62 -14.23 5.32 -2.34
CA ILE A 62 -14.30 5.70 -0.93
C ILE A 62 -15.72 5.43 -0.45
N LYS A 63 -15.87 4.82 0.73
CA LYS A 63 -17.17 4.52 1.34
C LYS A 63 -17.08 4.56 2.85
N GLU A 64 -18.21 4.61 3.55
CA GLU A 64 -18.24 4.41 5.01
C GLU A 64 -17.95 2.96 5.36
N SER A 65 -17.19 2.76 6.44
CA SER A 65 -16.91 1.42 6.98
C SER A 65 -18.12 0.89 7.74
N LYS A 66 -18.73 -0.18 7.22
CA LYS A 66 -19.84 -0.87 7.92
C LYS A 66 -19.38 -1.56 9.20
N GLU A 67 -18.12 -2.01 9.23
CA GLU A 67 -17.55 -2.79 10.34
C GLU A 67 -17.12 -1.89 11.51
N GLN A 68 -16.61 -0.69 11.23
CA GLN A 68 -16.02 0.19 12.25
C GLN A 68 -16.96 1.31 12.75
N GLY A 69 -18.12 1.48 12.10
CA GLY A 69 -19.14 2.43 12.52
C GLY A 69 -18.97 3.84 11.96
N LYS A 70 -19.76 4.78 12.49
CA LYS A 70 -19.83 6.17 12.00
C LYS A 70 -18.49 6.89 12.15
N GLY A 71 -18.12 7.68 11.16
CA GLY A 71 -16.88 8.48 11.18
C GLY A 71 -15.64 7.75 10.65
N VAL A 72 -15.74 6.46 10.30
CA VAL A 72 -14.65 5.71 9.66
C VAL A 72 -14.93 5.54 8.17
N LEU A 73 -14.00 6.00 7.33
CA LEU A 73 -14.04 5.88 5.89
C LEU A 73 -13.04 4.82 5.41
N GLU A 74 -13.45 4.03 4.44
CA GLU A 74 -12.62 3.04 3.77
C GLU A 74 -12.29 3.53 2.34
N ILE A 75 -11.01 3.74 2.06
CA ILE A 75 -10.49 3.99 0.70
C ILE A 75 -10.03 2.64 0.15
N ILE A 76 -10.63 2.20 -0.95
CA ILE A 76 -10.38 0.89 -1.55
C ILE A 76 -9.82 1.09 -2.94
N GLY A 77 -8.74 0.38 -3.24
CA GLY A 77 -8.22 0.20 -4.57
C GLY A 77 -8.36 -1.25 -5.02
N GLY A 78 -9.29 -1.53 -5.93
CA GLY A 78 -9.67 -2.89 -6.31
C GLY A 78 -10.84 -3.42 -5.49
N GLU A 79 -10.85 -4.72 -5.23
CA GLU A 79 -11.80 -5.40 -4.33
C GLU A 79 -11.09 -6.33 -3.34
N ARG A 80 -11.73 -6.61 -2.20
CA ARG A 80 -11.15 -7.41 -1.12
C ARG A 80 -10.92 -8.85 -1.60
N ASN A 81 -9.65 -9.26 -1.71
CA ASN A 81 -9.27 -10.49 -2.40
C ASN A 81 -8.55 -11.50 -1.51
N PHE A 82 -9.26 -12.11 -0.57
CA PHE A 82 -8.68 -13.05 0.39
C PHE A 82 -8.13 -14.33 -0.24
N LYS A 83 -8.72 -14.78 -1.35
CA LYS A 83 -8.33 -16.00 -2.04
C LYS A 83 -7.30 -15.75 -3.15
N ARG A 84 -6.85 -14.50 -3.31
CA ARG A 84 -5.92 -14.08 -4.37
C ARG A 84 -6.38 -14.52 -5.77
N SER A 85 -7.69 -14.46 -6.02
CA SER A 85 -8.26 -14.78 -7.32
C SER A 85 -8.04 -13.63 -8.30
N ARG A 86 -7.51 -13.93 -9.48
CA ARG A 86 -7.31 -12.95 -10.55
C ARG A 86 -8.62 -12.46 -11.17
N ASP A 87 -9.74 -13.15 -10.94
CA ASP A 87 -11.05 -12.73 -11.46
C ASP A 87 -11.66 -11.58 -10.65
N ILE A 88 -11.13 -11.30 -9.46
CA ILE A 88 -11.58 -10.21 -8.60
C ILE A 88 -10.93 -8.90 -9.06
N PRO A 89 -11.67 -7.78 -9.19
CA PRO A 89 -11.13 -6.53 -9.70
C PRO A 89 -9.90 -6.03 -8.93
N HIS A 90 -8.84 -5.70 -9.65
CA HIS A 90 -7.54 -5.28 -9.11
C HIS A 90 -6.82 -4.33 -10.07
N PHE A 91 -5.72 -3.73 -9.62
CA PHE A 91 -4.80 -3.01 -10.48
C PHE A 91 -3.73 -3.94 -11.04
N GLU A 92 -3.39 -3.80 -12.31
CA GLU A 92 -2.40 -4.65 -12.97
C GLU A 92 -1.28 -3.80 -13.57
N ARG A 93 -0.03 -4.18 -13.31
CA ARG A 93 1.18 -3.63 -13.90
C ARG A 93 1.49 -4.33 -15.22
N TYR A 94 2.31 -3.69 -16.06
CA TYR A 94 2.69 -4.27 -17.36
C TYR A 94 3.44 -5.61 -17.25
N ASP A 95 4.11 -5.86 -16.12
CA ASP A 95 4.88 -7.06 -15.82
C ASP A 95 4.02 -8.22 -15.28
N LYS A 96 2.69 -8.08 -15.39
CA LYS A 96 1.67 -9.02 -14.87
C LYS A 96 1.61 -9.11 -13.34
N CYS A 97 2.37 -8.29 -12.61
CA CYS A 97 2.12 -8.10 -11.19
C CYS A 97 0.78 -7.39 -11.01
N TRP A 98 0.08 -7.70 -9.93
CA TRP A 98 -1.23 -7.13 -9.68
C TRP A 98 -1.50 -6.93 -8.20
N PHE A 99 -2.24 -5.89 -7.86
CA PHE A 99 -2.39 -5.45 -6.48
C PHE A 99 -3.78 -4.89 -6.18
N ASP A 100 -4.15 -5.00 -4.90
CA ASP A 100 -5.27 -4.30 -4.29
C ASP A 100 -4.87 -3.76 -2.93
N PHE A 101 -5.68 -2.82 -2.42
CA PHE A 101 -5.47 -2.26 -1.10
C PHE A 101 -6.77 -1.73 -0.49
N ALA A 102 -6.76 -1.63 0.84
CA ALA A 102 -7.76 -0.93 1.64
C ALA A 102 -7.06 -0.06 2.69
N ILE A 103 -7.60 1.13 2.93
CA ILE A 103 -7.11 2.07 3.94
C ILE A 103 -8.31 2.52 4.78
N LEU A 104 -8.21 2.37 6.09
CA LEU A 104 -9.19 2.85 7.05
C LEU A 104 -8.74 4.19 7.61
N VAL A 105 -9.60 5.19 7.47
CA VAL A 105 -9.38 6.55 7.94
C VAL A 105 -10.49 6.91 8.91
N GLU A 106 -10.15 7.10 10.18
CA GLU A 106 -11.05 7.76 11.13
C GLU A 106 -11.05 9.25 10.80
N GLN A 107 -12.23 9.82 10.57
CA GLN A 107 -12.39 11.21 10.19
C GLN A 107 -13.49 11.87 11.02
N ASN A 108 -13.11 12.96 11.68
CA ASN A 108 -14.02 13.89 12.34
C ASN A 108 -13.92 15.27 11.67
N PRO A 109 -14.73 16.27 12.08
CA PRO A 109 -14.72 17.60 11.44
C PRO A 109 -13.37 18.34 11.50
N LYS A 110 -12.48 18.00 12.45
CA LYS A 110 -11.21 18.70 12.72
C LYS A 110 -9.97 17.91 12.31
N SER A 111 -10.03 16.58 12.25
CA SER A 111 -8.88 15.74 11.93
C SER A 111 -9.29 14.47 11.17
N ALA A 112 -8.30 13.91 10.47
CA ALA A 112 -8.37 12.56 9.92
C ALA A 112 -7.09 11.79 10.25
N GLU A 113 -7.23 10.52 10.62
CA GLU A 113 -6.12 9.64 10.98
C GLU A 113 -6.27 8.29 10.31
N ILE A 114 -5.17 7.78 9.75
CA ILE A 114 -5.11 6.40 9.26
C ILE A 114 -5.02 5.46 10.47
N ILE A 115 -6.06 4.66 10.66
CA ILE A 115 -6.17 3.71 11.78
C ILE A 115 -5.85 2.28 11.37
N GLY A 116 -5.80 2.00 10.07
CA GLY A 116 -5.44 0.69 9.53
C GLY A 116 -5.30 0.70 8.02
N PHE A 117 -4.58 -0.27 7.48
CA PHE A 117 -4.52 -0.52 6.04
C PHE A 117 -4.08 -1.94 5.73
N ASN A 118 -4.35 -2.38 4.51
CA ASN A 118 -3.80 -3.59 3.92
C ASN A 118 -3.46 -3.28 2.46
N PHE A 119 -2.23 -3.56 2.07
CA PHE A 119 -1.76 -3.53 0.68
C PHE A 119 -1.20 -4.90 0.33
N GLU A 120 -1.64 -5.51 -0.76
CA GLU A 120 -1.06 -6.77 -1.23
C GLU A 120 -0.79 -6.67 -2.74
N ILE A 121 0.45 -6.97 -3.14
CA ILE A 121 0.83 -7.17 -4.53
C ILE A 121 1.19 -8.65 -4.73
N ARG A 122 0.70 -9.24 -5.81
CA ARG A 122 1.01 -10.60 -6.22
C ARG A 122 1.87 -10.55 -7.47
N PHE A 123 2.83 -11.44 -7.53
CA PHE A 123 3.75 -11.58 -8.64
C PHE A 123 3.27 -12.68 -9.60
N PRO A 124 3.81 -12.73 -10.83
CA PRO A 124 3.56 -13.83 -11.76
C PRO A 124 3.97 -15.19 -11.16
N GLU A 125 3.37 -16.29 -11.63
CA GLU A 125 3.62 -17.64 -11.11
C GLU A 125 5.09 -18.07 -11.25
N GLU A 126 5.79 -17.51 -12.23
CA GLU A 126 7.21 -17.78 -12.49
C GLU A 126 8.16 -17.03 -11.53
N SER A 127 7.62 -16.16 -10.67
CA SER A 127 8.39 -15.42 -9.66
C SER A 127 8.74 -16.29 -8.46
N SER A 128 9.95 -16.11 -7.91
CA SER A 128 10.37 -16.78 -6.67
C SER A 128 9.60 -16.31 -5.43
N MET A 129 8.98 -15.13 -5.49
CA MET A 129 8.10 -14.60 -4.45
C MET A 129 6.69 -14.54 -5.01
N GLN A 130 5.71 -15.14 -4.32
CA GLN A 130 4.33 -15.18 -4.79
C GLN A 130 3.57 -13.88 -4.53
N PHE A 131 3.80 -13.24 -3.38
CA PHE A 131 3.19 -11.96 -3.03
C PHE A 131 4.01 -11.20 -1.99
N LEU A 132 3.73 -9.91 -1.87
CA LEU A 132 4.22 -9.01 -0.84
C LEU A 132 3.04 -8.28 -0.22
N ARG A 133 2.88 -8.37 1.09
CA ARG A 133 1.78 -7.71 1.83
C ARG A 133 2.29 -6.79 2.93
N PHE A 134 1.63 -5.65 3.05
CA PHE A 134 1.82 -4.66 4.11
C PHE A 134 0.50 -4.44 4.86
N ASP A 135 0.46 -4.78 6.14
CA ASP A 135 -0.71 -4.56 6.98
C ASP A 135 -0.42 -3.62 8.13
N LEU A 136 -1.38 -2.77 8.45
CA LEU A 136 -1.50 -2.08 9.73
C LEU A 136 -2.84 -2.49 10.35
N ASN A 137 -2.77 -3.26 11.43
CA ASN A 137 -3.94 -3.71 12.17
C ASN A 137 -4.59 -2.57 12.97
N LEU A 138 -5.92 -2.64 13.12
CA LEU A 138 -6.68 -1.70 13.94
C LEU A 138 -6.29 -1.79 15.43
N PRO A 139 -6.37 -0.67 16.18
CA PRO A 139 -6.44 -0.71 17.64
C PRO A 139 -7.64 -1.57 18.08
N GLY A 140 -7.52 -2.37 19.14
CA GLY A 140 -8.66 -3.16 19.66
C GLY A 140 -8.80 -4.60 19.13
N HIS A 141 -8.00 -5.01 18.13
CA HIS A 141 -8.15 -6.33 17.50
C HIS A 141 -7.77 -7.48 18.46
N ASN A 142 -8.30 -8.70 18.31
CA ASN A 142 -8.02 -9.85 19.20
C ASN A 142 -6.52 -10.19 19.43
N ASN A 143 -5.62 -9.62 18.60
CA ASN A 143 -4.18 -9.75 18.74
C ASN A 143 -3.51 -8.52 19.40
N GLN A 144 -4.27 -7.64 20.06
CA GLN A 144 -3.79 -6.37 20.63
C GLN A 144 -2.83 -6.57 21.80
N ASP A 145 -3.00 -7.64 22.58
CA ASP A 145 -2.06 -8.04 23.64
C ASP A 145 -0.65 -8.39 23.10
N ARG A 146 -0.52 -8.48 21.78
CA ARG A 146 0.74 -8.71 21.06
C ARG A 146 1.34 -7.43 20.45
N GLY A 147 0.71 -6.27 20.65
CA GLY A 147 1.12 -4.94 20.16
C GLY A 147 0.54 -4.57 18.78
N MET A 148 0.51 -3.27 18.44
CA MET A 148 0.31 -2.83 17.05
C MET A 148 1.45 -3.40 16.19
N ARG A 149 1.11 -4.16 15.15
CA ARG A 149 2.10 -4.78 14.28
C ARG A 149 1.86 -4.35 12.86
N PHE A 150 2.88 -3.69 12.31
CA PHE A 150 3.07 -3.66 10.88
C PHE A 150 3.59 -5.03 10.47
N HIS A 151 2.89 -5.70 9.55
CA HIS A 151 3.33 -6.97 9.02
C HIS A 151 3.88 -6.78 7.62
N LEU A 152 5.05 -7.35 7.39
CA LEU A 152 5.61 -7.55 6.07
C LEU A 152 5.62 -9.05 5.77
N HIS A 153 4.86 -9.45 4.76
CA HIS A 153 4.77 -10.85 4.33
C HIS A 153 5.44 -11.04 2.96
N PRO A 154 6.74 -11.36 2.88
CA PRO A 154 7.38 -11.83 1.65
C PRO A 154 7.05 -13.31 1.43
N GLY A 155 5.87 -13.63 0.88
CA GLY A 155 5.44 -15.02 0.72
C GLY A 155 4.96 -15.67 2.02
N SER A 156 5.71 -16.62 2.59
CA SER A 156 5.25 -17.46 3.73
C SER A 156 5.61 -16.95 5.12
N ASP A 157 6.61 -16.09 5.25
CA ASP A 157 7.18 -15.73 6.56
C ASP A 157 6.72 -14.33 7.00
N ASP A 158 6.52 -14.14 8.30
CA ASP A 158 6.03 -12.88 8.88
C ASP A 158 7.18 -12.07 9.50
N LEU A 159 7.50 -10.91 8.92
CA LEU A 159 8.34 -9.92 9.57
C LEU A 159 7.45 -8.93 10.33
N MET A 160 7.62 -8.89 11.65
CA MET A 160 6.86 -8.01 12.54
C MET A 160 7.66 -6.77 12.89
N ILE A 161 7.09 -5.59 12.66
CA ILE A 161 7.70 -4.31 13.00
C ILE A 161 6.76 -3.54 13.95
N HIS A 162 7.32 -2.90 14.97
CA HIS A 162 6.59 -2.22 16.04
C HIS A 162 5.80 -0.97 15.59
N ALA A 163 6.10 -0.42 14.42
CA ALA A 163 5.40 0.71 13.82
C ALA A 163 5.45 0.60 12.29
N PRO A 164 4.48 1.16 11.55
CA PRO A 164 4.54 1.20 10.10
C PRO A 164 5.72 2.10 9.67
N PRO A 165 6.75 1.56 8.99
CA PRO A 165 7.88 2.35 8.51
C PRO A 165 7.54 3.14 7.24
N MET A 166 6.35 2.92 6.66
CA MET A 166 5.90 3.54 5.42
C MET A 166 4.43 3.96 5.50
N SER A 167 4.14 5.10 4.89
CA SER A 167 2.78 5.59 4.67
C SER A 167 2.11 4.85 3.51
N PRO A 168 0.76 4.87 3.41
CA PRO A 168 0.06 4.30 2.27
C PRO A 168 0.53 4.79 0.88
N LEU A 169 0.96 6.04 0.77
CA LEU A 169 1.49 6.59 -0.48
C LEU A 169 2.89 6.06 -0.80
N GLU A 170 3.75 5.86 0.22
CA GLU A 170 5.06 5.24 0.04
C GLU A 170 4.93 3.76 -0.35
N ILE A 171 4.00 3.02 0.27
CA ILE A 171 3.70 1.63 -0.10
C ILE A 171 3.20 1.55 -1.54
N LEU A 172 2.26 2.41 -1.92
CA LEU A 172 1.79 2.47 -3.32
C LEU A 172 2.92 2.81 -4.29
N HIS A 173 3.81 3.73 -3.93
CA HIS A 173 4.96 4.08 -4.76
C HIS A 173 5.94 2.91 -4.89
N LEU A 174 6.16 2.14 -3.81
CA LEU A 174 6.95 0.91 -3.84
C LEU A 174 6.34 -0.11 -4.81
N PHE A 175 5.02 -0.36 -4.73
CA PHE A 175 4.33 -1.28 -5.63
C PHE A 175 4.45 -0.88 -7.10
N LEU A 176 4.35 0.42 -7.40
CA LEU A 176 4.41 0.91 -8.78
C LEU A 176 5.85 0.93 -9.31
N TYR A 177 6.82 1.41 -8.53
CA TYR A 177 8.16 1.78 -9.03
C TYR A 177 9.34 1.11 -8.33
N GLY A 178 9.18 0.67 -7.08
CA GLY A 178 10.30 0.21 -6.26
C GLY A 178 10.54 -1.30 -6.32
N LEU A 179 9.54 -2.09 -6.72
CA LEU A 179 9.70 -3.53 -6.93
C LEU A 179 10.27 -3.82 -8.33
N PRO A 180 11.26 -4.73 -8.45
CA PRO A 180 11.96 -5.00 -9.70
C PRO A 180 10.96 -5.39 -10.78
N LEU A 181 10.97 -4.63 -11.86
CA LEU A 181 10.16 -4.89 -13.05
C LEU A 181 10.89 -5.90 -13.92
N THR A 182 10.27 -7.03 -14.27
CA THR A 182 10.74 -7.81 -15.41
C THR A 182 10.64 -6.90 -16.64
N ARG A 183 11.77 -6.66 -17.31
CA ARG A 183 11.85 -5.65 -18.38
C ARG A 183 10.75 -5.89 -19.41
N LYS A 184 10.01 -4.83 -19.74
CA LYS A 184 9.07 -4.83 -20.88
C LYS A 184 9.84 -5.35 -22.11
N PRO A 185 9.37 -6.41 -22.79
CA PRO A 185 9.94 -6.77 -24.09
C PRO A 185 9.91 -5.50 -24.95
N ARG A 186 11.07 -5.10 -25.49
CA ARG A 186 11.08 -4.03 -26.49
C ARG A 186 10.16 -4.50 -27.60
N ALA A 187 9.16 -3.68 -27.92
CA ALA A 187 8.33 -3.93 -29.09
C ALA A 187 9.27 -4.04 -30.29
N SER A 188 9.30 -5.24 -30.88
CA SER A 188 9.97 -5.54 -32.15
C SER A 188 9.17 -4.97 -33.31
#